data_AF-A0A2N3LFR8-F1
#
_entry.id   AF-A0A2N3LFR8-F1
#
_cell.length_a   1.000
_cell.length_b   1.000
_cell.length_c   1.000
_cell.angle_alpha   90.00
_cell.angle_beta   90.00
_cell.angle_gamma   90.00
#
_symmetry.space_group_name_H-M   'P 1'
#
loop_
_entity.id
_entity.type
_entity.pdbx_description
1 polymer ?
#
loop_
_entity_poly.entity_id
_entity_poly.type
_entity_poly.pdbx_seq_one_letter_code
_entity_poly.pdbx_strand_id
1 'polypeptide(L)' 'MRTLELYKRYLRGERFKSVRDVDLNHLSVRQPSDLIANSIIMQDMARKHSKVLHQNKVRKV' A
#
# COMPACT_ATOMS: atom_id res chain seq x y z
N MET A 1 -12.95 -6.50 -1.39
CA MET A 1 -12.11 -7.52 -2.09
C MET A 1 -10.87 -7.84 -1.28
N ARG A 2 -10.41 -9.11 -1.25
CA ARG A 2 -9.13 -9.49 -0.62
C ARG A 2 -7.98 -9.32 -1.62
N THR A 3 -6.77 -8.99 -1.15
CA THR A 3 -5.57 -8.78 -2.00
C THR A 3 -5.28 -9.94 -2.96
N LEU A 4 -5.53 -11.18 -2.52
CA LEU A 4 -5.38 -12.39 -3.34
C LEU A 4 -6.29 -12.40 -4.57
N GLU A 5 -7.49 -11.85 -4.44
CA GLU A 5 -8.49 -11.82 -5.50
C GLU A 5 -8.13 -10.80 -6.58
N LEU A 6 -7.64 -9.62 -6.17
CA LEU A 6 -7.03 -8.64 -7.06
C LEU A 6 -5.85 -9.21 -7.84
N TYR A 7 -4.97 -9.94 -7.16
CA TYR A 7 -3.82 -10.58 -7.80
C TYR A 7 -4.26 -11.63 -8.84
N LYS A 8 -5.27 -12.45 -8.53
CA LYS A 8 -5.82 -13.42 -9.49
C LYS A 8 -6.44 -12.75 -10.71
N ARG A 9 -7.13 -11.61 -10.55
CA ARG A 9 -7.70 -10.83 -11.67
C ARG A 9 -6.62 -10.22 -12.55
N TYR A 10 -5.56 -9.69 -11.95
CA TYR A 10 -4.37 -9.23 -12.67
C TYR A 10 -3.75 -10.35 -13.52
N LEU A 11 -3.56 -11.55 -12.96
CA LEU A 11 -3.02 -12.69 -13.69
C LEU A 11 -3.90 -13.15 -14.86
N ARG A 12 -5.21 -12.85 -14.83
CA ARG A 12 -6.14 -13.10 -15.93
C ARG A 12 -6.12 -12.02 -17.02
N GLY A 13 -5.27 -10.99 -16.88
CA GLY A 13 -5.16 -9.89 -17.83
C GLY A 13 -6.24 -8.81 -17.68
N GLU A 14 -7.00 -8.81 -16.58
CA GLU A 14 -7.93 -7.72 -16.31
C GLU A 14 -7.17 -6.41 -16.09
N ARG A 15 -7.56 -5.37 -16.83
CA ARG A 15 -6.96 -4.04 -16.73
C ARG A 15 -7.83 -3.15 -15.86
N PHE A 16 -7.26 -2.65 -14.77
CA PHE A 16 -7.87 -1.63 -13.92
C PHE A 16 -7.48 -0.25 -14.48
N LYS A 17 -8.46 0.56 -14.89
CA LYS A 17 -8.20 1.88 -15.50
C LYS A 17 -7.91 2.93 -14.43
N SER A 18 -8.47 2.73 -13.24
CA SER A 18 -8.28 3.59 -12.09
C SER A 18 -8.16 2.79 -10.81
N VAL A 19 -7.44 3.36 -9.84
CA VAL A 19 -7.40 2.84 -8.46
C VAL A 19 -8.81 2.79 -7.85
N ARG A 20 -9.75 3.63 -8.33
CA ARG A 20 -11.16 3.61 -7.93
C ARG A 20 -11.92 2.37 -8.38
N ASP A 21 -11.43 1.68 -9.40
CA ASP A 21 -12.01 0.41 -9.88
C ASP A 21 -11.70 -0.75 -8.93
N VAL A 22 -10.82 -0.50 -7.96
CA VAL A 22 -10.43 -1.43 -6.92
C VAL A 22 -11.08 -0.97 -5.61
N ASP A 23 -11.88 -1.85 -5.01
CA ASP A 23 -12.42 -1.60 -3.68
C ASP A 23 -11.33 -1.77 -2.61
N LEU A 24 -10.59 -0.68 -2.39
CA LEU A 24 -9.52 -0.56 -1.42
C LEU A 24 -10.01 -0.46 0.03
N ASN A 25 -11.32 -0.23 0.26
CA ASN A 25 -11.87 -0.09 1.62
C ASN A 25 -11.76 -1.39 2.43
N HIS A 26 -11.58 -2.52 1.75
CA HIS A 26 -11.37 -3.83 2.35
C HIS A 26 -9.91 -4.28 2.42
N LEU A 27 -8.95 -3.42 2.04
CA LEU A 27 -7.56 -3.73 2.26
C LEU A 27 -7.24 -3.62 3.75
N SER A 28 -6.81 -4.73 4.35
CA SER A 28 -6.30 -4.81 5.71
C SER A 28 -4.91 -4.14 5.82
N VAL A 29 -4.83 -2.86 5.49
CA VAL A 29 -3.61 -2.06 5.48
C VAL A 29 -3.74 -1.03 6.59
N ARG A 30 -3.04 -1.25 7.70
CA ARG A 30 -3.07 -0.34 8.86
C ARG A 30 -2.06 0.80 8.69
N GLN A 31 -1.00 0.56 7.95
CA GLN A 31 0.07 1.51 7.68
C GLN A 31 0.63 1.30 6.27
N PRO A 32 1.20 2.33 5.62
CA PRO A 32 1.76 2.23 4.27
C PRO A 32 2.82 1.14 4.11
N SER A 33 3.54 0.80 5.19
CA SER A 33 4.52 -0.29 5.18
C SER A 33 3.87 -1.67 5.00
N ASP A 34 2.60 -1.86 5.35
CA ASP A 34 1.89 -3.13 5.16
C ASP A 34 1.59 -3.41 3.68
N LEU A 35 1.68 -2.41 2.80
CA LEU A 35 1.56 -2.57 1.34
C LEU A 35 2.82 -3.17 0.71
N ILE A 36 3.93 -3.10 1.42
CA ILE A 36 5.17 -3.71 0.98
C ILE A 36 5.05 -5.20 1.29
N ALA A 37 5.26 -6.02 0.25
CA ALA A 37 5.28 -7.47 0.33
C ALA A 37 6.04 -7.98 1.57
N ASN A 38 5.83 -9.25 1.96
CA ASN A 38 6.26 -9.88 3.23
C ASN A 38 7.76 -9.81 3.62
N SER A 39 8.59 -9.01 2.94
CA SER A 39 9.94 -8.65 3.36
C SER A 39 9.92 -7.70 4.56
N ILE A 40 10.24 -8.25 5.74
CA ILE A 40 10.39 -7.51 7.00
C ILE A 40 11.37 -6.33 6.86
N ILE A 41 12.45 -6.52 6.10
CA ILE A 41 13.48 -5.49 5.87
C ILE A 41 12.88 -4.30 5.11
N MET A 42 12.15 -4.56 4.03
CA MET A 42 11.54 -3.48 3.24
C MET A 42 10.42 -2.78 4.01
N GLN A 43 9.64 -3.52 4.82
CA GLN A 43 8.65 -2.94 5.70
C GLN A 43 9.28 -1.98 6.74
N ASP A 44 10.40 -2.36 7.36
CA ASP A 44 11.10 -1.50 8.32
C ASP A 44 11.67 -0.23 7.68
N MET A 45 12.29 -0.36 6.50
CA MET A 45 12.78 0.80 5.74
C MET A 45 11.65 1.79 5.42
N ALA A 46 10.49 1.29 4.98
CA ALA A 46 9.35 2.15 4.68
C ALA A 46 8.75 2.81 5.92
N ARG A 47 8.73 2.13 7.08
CA ARG A 47 8.33 2.77 8.35
C ARG A 47 9.25 3.93 8.71
N LYS A 48 10.57 3.74 8.57
CA LYS A 48 11.56 4.80 8.83
C LYS A 48 11.35 5.99 7.90
N HIS A 49 11.21 5.76 6.59
CA HIS A 49 10.94 6.82 5.62
C HIS A 49 9.61 7.54 5.87
N SER A 50 8.56 6.80 6.24
CA SER A 50 7.25 7.40 6.53
C SER A 50 7.30 8.37 7.72
N LYS A 51 8.02 8.02 8.80
CA LYS A 51 8.20 8.90 9.96
C LYS A 51 8.88 10.23 9.59
N VAL A 52 9.92 10.16 8.75
CA VAL A 52 10.66 11.35 8.29
C VAL A 52 9.77 12.26 7.44
N LEU A 53 8.96 11.69 6.55
CA LEU A 53 8.03 12.46 5.71
C LEU A 53 6.95 13.19 6.54
N HIS A 54 6.45 12.58 7.62
CA HIS A 54 5.49 13.23 8.50
C HIS A 54 6.12 14.37 9.31
N GLN A 55 7.34 14.19 9.81
CA GLN A 55 8.06 15.25 10.54
C GLN A 55 8.34 16.47 9.66
N ASN A 56 8.66 16.26 8.39
CA ASN A 56 8.90 17.36 7.43
C ASN A 56 7.61 18.11 7.05
N LYS A 57 6.43 17.47 7.18
CA LYS A 57 5.14 18.16 7.03
C LYS A 57 4.83 19.05 8.23
N VAL A 58 5.13 18.59 9.45
CA VAL A 58 4.88 19.36 10.68
C VAL A 58 5.82 20.57 10.80
N ARG A 59 7.06 20.45 10.33
CA ARG A 59 8.05 21.56 10.37
C ARG A 59 7.88 22.64 9.29
N LYS A 60 7.00 22.42 8.31
CA LYS A 60 6.73 23.38 7.22
C LYS A 60 5.45 24.21 7.46
N VAL A 61 4.91 24.20 8.67
CA VAL A 61 3.79 25.04 9.12
C VAL A 61 4.33 26.16 9.99
#